data_AF-A0A345QKF4-F1
#
_entry.id   AF-A0A345QKF4-F1
#
_cell.length_a   1.000
_cell.length_b   1.000
_cell.length_c   1.000
_cell.angle_alpha   90.00
_cell.angle_beta   90.00
_cell.angle_gamma   90.00
#
_symmetry.space_group_name_H-M   'P 1'
#
loop_
_entity.id
_entity.type
_entity.pdbx_description
1 polymer ?
#
loop_
_entity_poly.entity_id
_entity_poly.type
_entity_poly.pdbx_seq_one_letter_code
_entity_poly.pdbx_strand_id
1 'polypeptide(L)'
;MGVNELLKSKEYYIAAMDEIAIEQGVQPRDQDGQLAASVDLEQEAMRAALQVIDLLKISGDYERERARLWDDLGLARYRSGGGVKLPAALLDFAKEWGNLKNGMESPDRSEREQFRKFFEVAQLGPKSPPEIHPLISVLRRVKKRRGRTPKLKPAWLKDTDELDKMRLLHAKGMSIPEAARQVAQDEGFSQQDSRAKRFENLFRNRMKLR
;
A
#
# COMPACT_ATOMS: atom_id res chain seq x y z
N MET A 1 -10.70 15.32 -10.18
CA MET A 1 -11.18 14.12 -9.48
C MET A 1 -11.46 14.48 -8.04
N GLY A 2 -12.58 14.00 -7.51
CA GLY A 2 -12.83 14.04 -6.06
C GLY A 2 -11.97 13.02 -5.32
N VAL A 3 -11.78 13.17 -4.00
CA VAL A 3 -10.97 12.22 -3.21
C VAL A 3 -11.55 10.81 -3.19
N ASN A 4 -12.87 10.67 -3.24
CA ASN A 4 -13.52 9.36 -3.36
C ASN A 4 -13.22 8.68 -4.71
N GLU A 5 -12.93 9.44 -5.77
CA GLU A 5 -12.52 8.89 -7.06
C GLU A 5 -11.03 8.55 -7.06
N LEU A 6 -10.19 9.41 -6.44
CA LEU A 6 -8.76 9.16 -6.27
C LEU A 6 -8.48 7.89 -5.44
N LEU A 7 -9.20 7.67 -4.34
CA LEU A 7 -9.01 6.48 -3.50
C LEU A 7 -9.51 5.17 -4.12
N LYS A 8 -10.31 5.27 -5.19
CA LYS A 8 -10.74 4.15 -6.03
C LYS A 8 -9.84 3.94 -7.24
N SER A 9 -8.91 4.87 -7.49
CA SER A 9 -7.98 4.80 -8.60
C SER A 9 -6.72 4.05 -8.16
N LYS A 10 -6.38 3.01 -8.92
CA LYS A 10 -5.12 2.29 -8.77
C LYS A 10 -3.92 3.20 -9.05
N GLU A 11 -4.08 4.17 -9.95
CA GLU A 11 -3.05 5.14 -10.34
C GLU A 11 -2.60 5.99 -9.16
N TYR A 12 -3.54 6.37 -8.27
CA TYR A 12 -3.20 7.02 -7.01
C TYR A 12 -2.29 6.14 -6.13
N TYR A 13 -2.62 4.86 -5.95
CA TYR A 13 -1.80 3.96 -5.14
C TYR A 13 -0.41 3.74 -5.74
N ILE A 14 -0.32 3.58 -7.06
CA ILE A 14 0.97 3.42 -7.77
C ILE A 14 1.85 4.66 -7.60
N ALA A 15 1.28 5.86 -7.73
CA ALA A 15 2.02 7.11 -7.62
C ALA A 15 2.40 7.42 -6.16
N ALA A 16 1.44 7.33 -5.25
CA ALA A 16 1.52 7.94 -3.93
C ALA A 16 1.95 7.02 -2.79
N MET A 17 1.90 5.70 -2.97
CA MET A 17 2.23 4.74 -1.92
C MET A 17 3.35 3.80 -2.34
N ASP A 18 4.19 3.45 -1.37
CA ASP A 18 5.18 2.39 -1.56
C ASP A 18 4.49 1.03 -1.56
N GLU A 19 5.01 0.09 -2.35
CA GLU A 19 4.46 -1.27 -2.50
C GLU A 19 4.17 -1.94 -1.13
N ILE A 20 5.12 -1.86 -0.20
CA ILE A 20 4.99 -2.44 1.16
C ILE A 20 3.82 -1.83 1.94
N ALA A 21 3.53 -0.54 1.74
CA ALA A 21 2.42 0.14 2.39
C ALA A 21 1.08 -0.31 1.80
N ILE A 22 1.04 -0.55 0.49
CA ILE A 22 -0.13 -1.12 -0.20
C ILE A 22 -0.37 -2.56 0.29
N GLU A 23 0.69 -3.38 0.35
CA GLU A 23 0.61 -4.76 0.85
C GLU A 23 0.14 -4.86 2.32
N GLN A 24 0.44 -3.86 3.15
CA GLN A 24 -0.08 -3.77 4.53
C GLN A 24 -1.57 -3.43 4.58
N GLY A 25 -2.06 -2.70 3.58
CA GLY A 25 -3.46 -2.29 3.48
C GLY A 25 -4.36 -3.37 2.88
N VAL A 26 -3.81 -4.30 2.09
CA VAL A 26 -4.58 -5.34 1.40
C VAL A 26 -4.80 -6.56 2.31
N GLN A 27 -6.06 -6.99 2.44
CA GLN A 27 -6.38 -8.27 3.08
C GLN A 27 -6.13 -9.44 2.11
N PRO A 28 -5.59 -10.59 2.56
CA PRO A 28 -5.49 -11.78 1.71
C PRO A 28 -6.88 -12.32 1.34
N ARG A 29 -7.05 -12.86 0.13
CA ARG A 29 -8.26 -13.63 -0.23
C ARG A 29 -8.36 -14.87 0.65
N ASP A 30 -9.59 -15.29 0.95
CA ASP A 30 -9.83 -16.60 1.53
C ASP A 30 -9.55 -17.73 0.51
N GLN A 31 -9.63 -18.98 0.97
CA GLN A 31 -9.32 -20.16 0.15
C GLN A 31 -10.28 -20.34 -1.03
N ASP A 32 -11.47 -19.73 -0.97
CA ASP A 32 -12.51 -19.79 -2.00
C ASP A 32 -12.41 -18.64 -3.00
N GLY A 33 -11.36 -17.80 -2.89
CA GLY A 33 -11.15 -16.62 -3.72
C GLY A 33 -12.15 -15.50 -3.44
N GLN A 34 -13.02 -15.69 -2.46
CA GLN A 34 -13.98 -14.71 -2.02
C GLN A 34 -13.30 -13.72 -1.07
N LEU A 35 -13.87 -12.53 -1.13
CA LEU A 35 -13.50 -11.36 -0.40
C LEU A 35 -14.66 -11.26 0.61
N ALA A 36 -14.39 -11.26 1.92
CA ALA A 36 -15.46 -11.20 2.93
C ALA A 36 -16.47 -10.11 2.55
N ALA A 37 -17.75 -10.45 2.36
CA ALA A 37 -18.81 -9.73 1.60
C ALA A 37 -18.93 -8.19 1.69
N SER A 38 -18.15 -7.50 2.53
CA SER A 38 -18.03 -6.05 2.65
C SER A 38 -16.85 -5.44 1.87
N VAL A 39 -16.38 -6.05 0.77
CA VAL A 39 -15.12 -5.60 0.16
C VAL A 39 -15.26 -4.31 -0.63
N ASP A 40 -14.59 -3.33 -0.05
CA ASP A 40 -14.46 -1.96 -0.45
C ASP A 40 -13.70 -1.86 -1.79
N LEU A 41 -14.19 -1.03 -2.71
CA LEU A 41 -13.56 -0.72 -4.01
C LEU A 41 -12.09 -0.27 -3.84
N GLU A 42 -11.74 0.23 -2.66
CA GLU A 42 -10.38 0.55 -2.23
C GLU A 42 -9.44 -0.67 -2.27
N GLN A 43 -9.89 -1.83 -1.78
CA GLN A 43 -9.10 -3.06 -1.78
C GLN A 43 -8.82 -3.55 -3.19
N GLU A 44 -9.83 -3.48 -4.07
CA GLU A 44 -9.68 -3.83 -5.48
C GLU A 44 -8.69 -2.90 -6.20
N ALA A 45 -8.77 -1.60 -5.93
CA ALA A 45 -7.83 -0.62 -6.46
C ALA A 45 -6.39 -0.86 -5.99
N MET A 46 -6.19 -1.18 -4.71
CA MET A 46 -4.88 -1.52 -4.15
C MET A 46 -4.30 -2.80 -4.78
N ARG A 47 -5.11 -3.82 -5.01
CA ARG A 47 -4.66 -5.06 -5.68
C ARG A 47 -4.32 -4.83 -7.14
N ALA A 48 -5.17 -4.10 -7.85
CA ALA A 48 -4.90 -3.71 -9.23
C ALA A 48 -3.61 -2.88 -9.31
N ALA A 49 -3.34 -2.02 -8.32
CA ALA A 49 -2.08 -1.30 -8.22
C ALA A 49 -0.89 -2.26 -8.04
N LEU A 50 -0.97 -3.24 -7.13
CA LEU A 50 0.10 -4.23 -6.93
C LEU A 50 0.43 -5.01 -8.20
N GLN A 51 -0.59 -5.46 -8.94
CA GLN A 51 -0.40 -6.16 -10.22
C GLN A 51 0.33 -5.29 -11.25
N VAL A 52 -0.05 -4.01 -11.37
CA VAL A 52 0.62 -3.07 -12.27
C VAL A 52 2.05 -2.79 -11.81
N ILE A 53 2.28 -2.64 -10.51
CA ILE A 53 3.62 -2.48 -9.93
C ILE A 53 4.52 -3.66 -10.28
N ASP A 54 4.02 -4.90 -10.24
CA ASP A 54 4.85 -6.05 -10.61
C ASP A 54 5.26 -5.99 -12.08
N LEU A 55 4.32 -5.71 -13.00
CA LEU A 55 4.61 -5.58 -14.42
C LEU A 55 5.63 -4.47 -14.70
N LEU A 56 5.49 -3.34 -14.01
CA LEU A 56 6.40 -2.20 -14.11
C LEU A 56 7.78 -2.50 -13.53
N LYS A 57 7.86 -3.23 -12.41
CA LYS A 57 9.14 -3.64 -11.82
C LYS A 57 9.85 -4.72 -12.66
N ILE A 58 9.09 -5.61 -13.31
CA ILE A 58 9.63 -6.61 -14.24
C ILE A 58 10.22 -5.93 -15.49
N SER A 59 9.52 -4.93 -16.04
CA SER A 59 9.98 -4.17 -17.20
C SER A 59 11.06 -3.13 -16.87
N GLY A 60 11.23 -2.77 -15.60
CA GLY A 60 12.17 -1.73 -15.15
C GLY A 60 11.64 -0.31 -15.27
N ASP A 61 10.37 -0.13 -15.62
CA ASP A 61 9.74 1.16 -15.89
C ASP A 61 9.03 1.78 -14.66
N TYR A 62 9.05 1.10 -13.51
CA TYR A 62 8.29 1.50 -12.32
C TYR A 62 8.52 2.94 -11.87
N GLU A 63 9.77 3.37 -11.70
CA GLU A 63 10.06 4.73 -11.21
C GLU A 63 9.65 5.80 -12.25
N ARG A 64 9.77 5.50 -13.54
CA ARG A 64 9.35 6.40 -14.63
C ARG A 64 7.84 6.57 -14.64
N GLU A 65 7.12 5.46 -14.57
CA GLU A 65 5.65 5.46 -14.59
C GLU A 65 5.07 6.07 -13.31
N ARG A 66 5.68 5.79 -12.15
CA ARG A 66 5.35 6.42 -10.88
C ARG A 66 5.49 7.94 -10.96
N ALA A 67 6.58 8.44 -11.54
CA ALA A 67 6.79 9.87 -11.73
C ALA A 67 5.77 10.49 -12.71
N ARG A 68 5.45 9.79 -13.81
CA ARG A 68 4.43 10.24 -14.77
C ARG A 68 3.06 10.36 -14.11
N LEU A 69 2.60 9.31 -13.44
CA LEU A 69 1.31 9.30 -12.74
C LEU A 69 1.25 10.35 -11.63
N TRP A 70 2.38 10.60 -10.96
CA TRP A 70 2.49 11.67 -9.98
C TRP A 70 2.21 13.04 -10.58
N ASP A 71 2.77 13.32 -11.75
CA ASP A 71 2.57 14.59 -12.45
C ASP A 71 1.14 14.69 -13.04
N ASP A 72 0.63 13.61 -13.65
CA ASP A 72 -0.72 13.54 -14.23
C ASP A 72 -1.82 13.76 -13.19
N LEU A 73 -1.62 13.26 -11.96
CA LEU A 73 -2.54 13.46 -10.83
C LEU A 73 -2.39 14.85 -10.19
N GLY A 74 -1.49 15.69 -10.70
CA GLY A 74 -1.22 17.03 -10.17
C GLY A 74 -0.64 17.00 -8.77
N LEU A 75 0.13 15.94 -8.43
CA LEU A 75 0.83 15.83 -7.15
C LEU A 75 2.18 16.58 -7.17
N ALA A 76 2.62 17.08 -8.33
CA ALA A 76 3.86 17.85 -8.51
C ALA A 76 3.99 19.08 -7.58
N ARG A 77 2.86 19.73 -7.25
CA ARG A 77 2.80 20.84 -6.26
C ARG A 77 3.26 20.46 -4.86
N TYR A 78 3.45 19.18 -4.59
CA TYR A 78 3.97 18.67 -3.33
C TYR A 78 5.46 18.32 -3.40
N ARG A 79 6.15 18.42 -4.53
CA ARG A 79 7.56 17.99 -4.66
C ARG A 79 8.50 18.91 -3.86
N SER A 80 9.20 18.36 -2.86
CA SER A 80 10.38 18.99 -2.27
C SER A 80 11.55 18.79 -3.23
N GLY A 81 12.13 19.86 -3.74
CA GLY A 81 13.29 19.80 -4.64
C GLY A 81 14.50 19.16 -3.95
N GLY A 82 14.91 17.98 -4.41
CA GLY A 82 16.16 17.33 -3.98
C GLY A 82 16.00 15.87 -3.58
N GLY A 83 15.82 14.98 -4.56
CA GLY A 83 15.78 13.53 -4.34
C GLY A 83 14.50 13.06 -3.66
N VAL A 84 14.16 11.78 -3.84
CA VAL A 84 12.91 11.16 -3.33
C VAL A 84 12.94 11.09 -1.80
N LYS A 85 12.69 12.22 -1.14
CA LYS A 85 12.24 12.30 0.25
C LYS A 85 10.81 12.76 0.20
N LEU A 86 9.89 11.93 0.69
CA LEU A 86 8.50 12.32 0.85
C LEU A 86 8.49 13.64 1.65
N PRO A 87 7.89 14.71 1.11
CA PRO A 87 7.81 16.00 1.79
C PRO A 87 7.19 15.81 3.17
N ALA A 88 7.69 16.52 4.19
CA ALA A 88 7.11 16.45 5.53
C ALA A 88 5.59 16.69 5.50
N ALA A 89 5.14 17.66 4.68
CA ALA A 89 3.73 17.96 4.44
C ALA A 89 2.93 16.77 3.86
N LEU A 90 3.54 15.90 3.06
CA LEU A 90 2.88 14.71 2.52
C LEU A 90 2.81 13.59 3.56
N LEU A 91 3.88 13.41 4.35
CA LEU A 91 3.83 12.52 5.50
C LEU A 91 2.80 12.98 6.52
N ASP A 92 2.63 14.28 6.67
CA ASP A 92 1.66 14.87 7.59
C ASP A 92 0.24 14.76 7.03
N PHE A 93 0.01 15.07 5.74
CA PHE A 93 -1.26 14.78 5.07
C PHE A 93 -1.62 13.29 5.15
N ALA A 94 -0.69 12.38 4.87
CA ALA A 94 -0.94 10.94 4.95
C ALA A 94 -1.26 10.49 6.37
N LYS A 95 -0.61 11.06 7.38
CA LYS A 95 -0.91 10.79 8.81
C LYS A 95 -2.29 11.34 9.19
N GLU A 96 -2.64 12.54 8.75
CA GLU A 96 -3.90 13.21 9.05
C GLU A 96 -5.07 12.55 8.33
N TRP A 97 -4.85 12.13 7.08
CA TRP A 97 -5.78 11.32 6.32
C TRP A 97 -5.98 9.95 6.97
N GLY A 98 -4.88 9.31 7.38
CA GLY A 98 -4.92 8.10 8.18
C GLY A 98 -5.66 8.29 9.51
N ASN A 99 -5.54 9.45 10.15
CA ASN A 99 -6.31 9.79 11.36
C ASN A 99 -7.81 9.90 11.08
N LEU A 100 -8.21 10.58 10.00
CA LEU A 100 -9.61 10.65 9.57
C LEU A 100 -10.18 9.24 9.29
N LYS A 101 -9.45 8.41 8.54
CA LYS A 101 -9.84 7.03 8.24
C LYS A 101 -10.00 6.19 9.51
N ASN A 102 -9.00 6.21 10.38
CA ASN A 102 -9.04 5.52 11.66
C ASN A 102 -10.21 6.00 12.55
N GLY A 103 -10.63 7.26 12.43
CA GLY A 103 -11.76 7.82 13.16
C GLY A 103 -13.09 7.28 12.64
N MET A 104 -13.25 7.20 11.32
CA MET A 104 -14.43 6.62 10.66
C MET A 104 -14.56 5.10 10.87
N GLU A 105 -13.46 4.41 11.18
CA GLU A 105 -13.40 2.99 11.52
C GLU A 105 -13.26 2.73 13.03
N SER A 106 -13.29 3.79 13.87
CA SER A 106 -13.08 3.66 15.31
C SER A 106 -14.14 2.75 15.97
N PRO A 107 -13.77 1.86 16.90
CA PRO A 107 -14.72 1.03 17.65
C PRO A 107 -15.63 1.86 18.58
N ASP A 108 -15.23 3.08 18.94
CA ASP A 108 -16.07 4.02 19.69
C ASP A 108 -17.12 4.63 18.74
N ARG A 109 -18.40 4.34 19.01
CA ARG A 109 -19.53 4.81 18.19
C ARG A 109 -19.62 6.34 18.17
N SER A 110 -19.31 7.01 19.27
CA SER A 110 -19.39 8.47 19.36
C SER A 110 -18.29 9.14 18.54
N GLU A 111 -17.07 8.59 18.58
CA GLU A 111 -15.95 9.06 17.76
C GLU A 111 -16.21 8.81 16.28
N ARG A 112 -16.73 7.63 15.92
CA ARG A 112 -17.10 7.28 14.55
C ARG A 112 -18.11 8.27 13.94
N GLU A 113 -19.16 8.59 14.68
CA GLU A 113 -20.20 9.52 14.25
C GLU A 113 -19.66 10.95 14.09
N GLN A 114 -18.73 11.39 14.93
CA GLN A 114 -18.09 12.70 14.82
C GLN A 114 -17.22 12.82 13.56
N PHE A 115 -16.41 11.80 13.27
CA PHE A 115 -15.57 11.80 12.06
C PHE A 115 -16.40 11.65 10.78
N ARG A 116 -17.50 10.86 10.80
CA ARG A 116 -18.44 10.78 9.66
C ARG A 116 -19.17 12.10 9.42
N LYS A 117 -19.70 12.73 10.47
CA LYS A 117 -20.32 14.06 10.37
C LYS A 117 -19.33 15.10 9.85
N PHE A 118 -18.07 15.03 10.28
CA PHE A 118 -17.04 15.91 9.74
C PHE A 118 -16.82 15.66 8.23
N PHE A 119 -16.70 14.40 7.81
CA PHE A 119 -16.55 14.04 6.40
C PHE A 119 -17.72 14.54 5.53
N GLU A 120 -18.94 14.41 6.02
CA GLU A 120 -20.17 14.87 5.35
C GLU A 120 -20.25 16.40 5.31
N VAL A 121 -20.05 17.09 6.44
CA VAL A 121 -20.17 18.55 6.55
C VAL A 121 -19.03 19.27 5.83
N ALA A 122 -17.80 18.73 5.91
CA ALA A 122 -16.65 19.31 5.23
C ALA A 122 -16.66 19.06 3.71
N GLN A 123 -17.61 18.27 3.21
CA GLN A 123 -17.75 17.90 1.80
C GLN A 123 -16.40 17.55 1.17
N LEU A 124 -15.66 16.65 1.81
CA LEU A 124 -14.31 16.29 1.37
C LEU A 124 -14.32 15.49 0.05
N GLY A 125 -15.45 14.88 -0.30
CA GLY A 125 -15.64 14.10 -1.53
C GLY A 125 -15.25 14.85 -2.81
N PRO A 126 -15.79 16.04 -3.12
CA PRO A 126 -15.46 16.79 -4.32
C PRO A 126 -14.16 17.62 -4.25
N LYS A 127 -13.56 17.78 -3.07
CA LYS A 127 -12.41 18.68 -2.89
C LYS A 127 -11.10 18.03 -3.34
N SER A 128 -10.16 18.84 -3.76
CA SER A 128 -8.82 18.39 -4.11
C SER A 128 -7.93 18.23 -2.85
N PRO A 129 -6.90 17.37 -2.87
CA PRO A 129 -6.01 17.16 -1.71
C PRO A 129 -5.45 18.44 -1.03
N PRO A 130 -5.11 19.54 -1.74
CA PRO A 130 -4.64 20.77 -1.09
C PRO A 130 -5.73 21.51 -0.31
N GLU A 131 -6.99 21.38 -0.73
CA GLU A 131 -8.15 21.99 -0.07
C GLU A 131 -8.56 21.19 1.17
N ILE A 132 -8.21 19.90 1.20
CA ILE A 132 -8.57 18.96 2.25
C ILE A 132 -7.55 18.98 3.38
N HIS A 133 -6.26 19.11 3.07
CA HIS A 133 -5.18 19.15 4.07
C HIS A 133 -5.46 20.09 5.26
N PRO A 134 -5.79 21.39 5.06
CA PRO A 134 -6.08 22.29 6.18
C PRO A 134 -7.36 21.93 6.96
N LEU A 135 -8.29 21.19 6.34
CA LEU A 135 -9.53 20.73 6.99
C LEU A 135 -9.25 19.52 7.88
N ILE A 136 -8.45 18.57 7.41
CA ILE A 136 -8.13 17.36 8.17
C ILE A 136 -7.05 17.60 9.24
N SER A 137 -6.20 18.61 9.06
CA SER A 137 -5.13 18.94 10.02
C SER A 137 -5.65 19.44 11.36
N VAL A 138 -6.86 20.02 11.38
CA VAL A 138 -7.53 20.48 12.61
C VAL A 138 -8.32 19.39 13.32
N LEU A 139 -8.42 18.18 12.73
CA LEU A 139 -9.10 17.07 13.36
C LEU A 139 -8.35 16.62 14.61
N ARG A 140 -9.11 16.41 15.69
CA ARG A 140 -8.58 15.78 16.89
C ARG A 140 -7.98 14.42 16.53
N ARG A 141 -6.84 14.07 17.13
CA ARG A 141 -6.28 12.73 16.97
C ARG A 141 -7.26 11.69 17.53
N VAL A 142 -7.54 10.67 16.73
CA VAL A 142 -8.34 9.50 17.14
C VAL A 142 -7.74 8.92 18.41
N LYS A 143 -8.59 8.59 19.38
CA LYS A 143 -8.16 7.90 20.59
C LYS A 143 -7.50 6.59 20.16
N LYS A 144 -6.18 6.52 20.32
CA LYS A 144 -5.40 5.30 20.06
C LYS A 144 -6.08 4.15 20.81
N ARG A 145 -6.38 3.05 20.12
CA ARG A 145 -6.72 1.78 20.77
C ARG A 145 -5.76 1.58 21.94
N ARG A 146 -6.28 1.53 23.18
CA ARG A 146 -5.51 1.00 24.31
C ARG A 146 -5.45 -0.50 24.11
N GLY A 147 -4.45 -0.91 23.34
CA GLY A 147 -4.24 -2.26 22.87
C GLY A 147 -3.24 -2.16 21.73
N ARG A 148 -2.24 -3.03 21.72
CA ARG A 148 -1.21 -3.10 20.67
C ARG A 148 -1.92 -3.10 19.33
N THR A 149 -1.96 -1.97 18.61
CA THR A 149 -2.35 -1.96 17.20
C THR A 149 -1.45 -3.03 16.59
N PRO A 150 -1.99 -4.15 16.08
CA PRO A 150 -1.13 -5.15 15.48
C PRO A 150 -0.50 -4.42 14.31
N LYS A 151 0.78 -4.04 14.46
CA LYS A 151 1.62 -3.67 13.32
C LYS A 151 1.71 -4.96 12.53
N LEU A 152 0.71 -5.22 11.69
CA LEU A 152 0.70 -6.28 10.69
C LEU A 152 1.71 -5.86 9.63
N LYS A 153 2.98 -5.82 10.02
CA LYS A 153 4.06 -5.76 9.07
C LYS A 153 3.99 -7.07 8.28
N PRO A 154 4.03 -7.04 6.95
CA PRO A 154 4.03 -8.26 6.17
C PRO A 154 5.20 -9.13 6.62
N ALA A 155 4.98 -10.44 6.69
CA ALA A 155 5.97 -11.39 7.17
C ALA A 155 7.26 -11.37 6.32
N TRP A 156 7.16 -10.89 5.08
CA TRP A 156 8.25 -10.75 4.13
C TRP A 156 8.96 -9.39 4.13
N LEU A 157 8.63 -8.48 5.06
CA LEU A 157 9.26 -7.15 5.12
C LEU A 157 10.80 -7.22 5.17
N LYS A 158 11.36 -8.25 5.83
CA LYS A 158 12.81 -8.42 5.98
C LYS A 158 13.48 -9.09 4.77
N ASP A 159 12.69 -9.60 3.83
CA ASP A 159 13.13 -10.43 2.71
C ASP A 159 12.69 -9.81 1.38
N THR A 160 12.42 -8.50 1.35
CA THR A 160 11.79 -7.85 0.20
C THR A 160 12.71 -7.86 -1.02
N ASP A 161 14.02 -7.68 -0.82
CA ASP A 161 15.02 -7.68 -1.89
C ASP A 161 15.15 -9.07 -2.52
N GLU A 162 15.15 -10.13 -1.69
CA GLU A 162 15.18 -11.51 -2.14
C GLU A 162 13.91 -11.89 -2.92
N LEU A 163 12.75 -11.45 -2.43
CA LEU A 163 11.48 -11.68 -3.13
C LEU A 163 11.38 -10.87 -4.43
N ASP A 164 11.98 -9.68 -4.50
CA ASP A 164 12.04 -8.88 -5.72
C ASP A 164 12.96 -9.56 -6.76
N LYS A 165 14.08 -10.18 -6.34
CA LYS A 165 14.89 -11.06 -7.22
C LYS A 165 14.09 -12.27 -7.70
N MET A 166 13.36 -12.92 -6.81
CA MET A 166 12.48 -14.04 -7.19
C MET A 166 11.42 -13.61 -8.19
N ARG A 167 10.84 -12.41 -8.06
CA ARG A 167 9.88 -11.85 -9.03
C ARG A 167 10.48 -11.84 -10.43
N LEU A 168 11.71 -11.34 -10.58
CA LEU A 168 12.40 -11.27 -11.86
C LEU A 168 12.71 -12.66 -12.43
N LEU A 169 13.14 -13.61 -11.59
CA LEU A 169 13.38 -14.99 -12.02
C LEU A 169 12.09 -15.68 -12.46
N HIS A 170 11.01 -15.50 -11.70
CA HIS A 170 9.71 -16.07 -12.04
C HIS A 170 9.17 -15.50 -13.35
N ALA A 171 9.31 -14.19 -13.56
CA ALA A 171 8.92 -13.54 -14.81
C ALA A 171 9.73 -14.04 -16.03
N LYS A 172 10.96 -14.52 -15.83
CA LYS A 172 11.78 -15.18 -16.86
C LYS A 172 11.38 -16.63 -17.14
N GLY A 173 10.32 -17.14 -16.51
CA GLY A 173 9.79 -18.48 -16.74
C GLY A 173 10.22 -19.53 -15.70
N MET A 174 10.96 -19.14 -14.67
CA MET A 174 11.38 -20.06 -13.61
C MET A 174 10.21 -20.38 -12.68
N SER A 175 10.09 -21.64 -12.22
CA SER A 175 9.07 -21.98 -11.22
C SER A 175 9.40 -21.35 -9.87
N ILE A 176 8.39 -21.12 -9.02
CA ILE A 176 8.60 -20.54 -7.67
C ILE A 176 9.62 -21.34 -6.84
N PRO A 177 9.59 -22.69 -6.81
CA PRO A 177 10.59 -23.47 -6.06
C PRO A 177 12.00 -23.37 -6.63
N GLU A 178 12.16 -23.23 -7.95
CA GLU A 178 13.47 -23.02 -8.58
C GLU A 178 14.01 -21.61 -8.29
N ALA A 179 13.17 -20.59 -8.41
CA ALA A 179 13.54 -19.20 -8.10
C ALA A 179 13.94 -19.05 -6.62
N ALA A 180 13.22 -19.71 -5.72
CA ALA A 180 13.52 -19.70 -4.29
C ALA A 180 14.87 -20.37 -3.97
N ARG A 181 15.19 -21.47 -4.64
CA ARG A 181 16.48 -22.16 -4.50
C ARG A 181 17.63 -21.30 -5.02
N GLN A 182 17.47 -20.68 -6.18
CA GLN A 182 18.49 -19.79 -6.75
C GLN A 182 18.77 -18.62 -5.81
N VAL A 183 17.74 -17.95 -5.31
CA VAL A 183 17.92 -16.80 -4.40
C VAL A 183 18.50 -17.21 -3.06
N ALA A 184 18.12 -18.37 -2.51
CA ALA A 184 18.72 -18.91 -1.28
C ALA A 184 20.20 -19.28 -1.46
N GLN A 185 20.58 -19.77 -2.64
CA GLN A 185 21.97 -20.04 -2.98
C GLN A 185 22.77 -18.74 -3.10
N ASP A 186 22.22 -17.73 -3.77
CA ASP A 186 22.85 -16.41 -3.94
C ASP A 186 23.02 -15.65 -2.60
N GLU A 187 22.13 -15.88 -1.62
CA GLU A 187 22.26 -15.32 -0.26
C GLU A 187 23.44 -15.95 0.52
N GLY A 188 23.91 -17.14 0.13
CA GLY A 188 25.09 -17.79 0.72
C GLY A 188 24.90 -18.33 2.15
N PHE A 189 23.65 -18.54 2.59
CA PHE A 189 23.36 -19.04 3.94
C PHE A 189 23.68 -20.54 4.08
N SER A 190 24.06 -21.00 5.28
CA SER A 190 24.45 -22.42 5.51
C SER A 190 23.28 -23.42 5.42
N GLN A 191 22.03 -22.96 5.59
CA GLN A 191 20.82 -23.78 5.51
C GLN A 191 19.99 -23.44 4.27
N GLN A 192 20.56 -23.64 3.08
CA GLN A 192 19.96 -23.21 1.81
C GLN A 192 18.57 -23.81 1.57
N ASP A 193 18.36 -25.08 1.91
CA ASP A 193 17.06 -25.75 1.71
C ASP A 193 15.94 -25.21 2.60
N SER A 194 16.24 -24.91 3.87
CA SER A 194 15.24 -24.32 4.78
C SER A 194 14.92 -22.88 4.36
N ARG A 195 15.93 -22.17 3.87
CA ARG A 195 15.82 -20.80 3.38
C ARG A 195 15.01 -20.73 2.09
N ALA A 196 15.24 -21.63 1.14
CA ALA A 196 14.47 -21.75 -0.09
C ALA A 196 12.99 -22.01 0.21
N LYS A 197 12.68 -22.95 1.11
CA LYS A 197 11.28 -23.20 1.55
C LYS A 197 10.64 -21.96 2.17
N ARG A 198 11.39 -21.19 2.97
CA ARG A 198 10.91 -19.93 3.56
C ARG A 198 10.59 -18.92 2.47
N PHE A 199 11.50 -18.71 1.51
CA PHE A 199 11.28 -17.78 0.41
C PHE A 199 10.11 -18.18 -0.48
N GLU A 200 9.98 -19.45 -0.81
CA GLU A 200 8.82 -19.97 -1.55
C GLU A 200 7.50 -19.60 -0.85
N ASN A 201 7.40 -19.89 0.45
CA ASN A 201 6.18 -19.62 1.22
C ASN A 201 5.87 -18.11 1.29
N LEU A 202 6.88 -17.29 1.54
CA LEU A 202 6.72 -15.84 1.58
C LEU A 202 6.31 -15.28 0.21
N PHE A 203 6.93 -15.76 -0.87
CA PHE A 203 6.59 -15.35 -2.24
C PHE A 203 5.15 -15.72 -2.60
N ARG A 204 4.73 -16.96 -2.30
CA ARG A 204 3.34 -17.41 -2.51
C ARG A 204 2.34 -16.56 -1.72
N ASN A 205 2.65 -16.22 -0.48
CA ASN A 205 1.78 -15.38 0.34
C ASN A 205 1.70 -13.95 -0.18
N ARG A 206 2.81 -13.38 -0.66
CA ARG A 206 2.84 -12.09 -1.34
C ARG A 206 2.00 -12.13 -2.62
N MET A 207 2.06 -13.24 -3.38
CA MET A 207 1.25 -13.44 -4.60
C MET A 207 -0.25 -13.49 -4.35
N LYS A 208 -0.71 -13.95 -3.19
CA LYS A 208 -2.14 -13.94 -2.82
C LYS A 208 -2.73 -12.55 -2.61
N LEU A 209 -1.88 -11.53 -2.47
CA LEU A 209 -2.32 -10.14 -2.35
C LEU A 209 -2.59 -9.50 -3.72
N ARG A 210 -2.24 -10.17 -4.81
CA ARG A 210 -2.42 -9.69 -6.18
C ARG A 210 -3.71 -10.22 -6.76
#